data_AF-A0A8X6M9E3-F1
#
_entry.id   AF-A0A8X6M9E3-F1
#
_cell.length_a   1.000
_cell.length_b   1.000
_cell.length_c   1.000
_cell.angle_alpha   90.00
_cell.angle_beta   90.00
_cell.angle_gamma   90.00
#
_symmetry.space_group_name_H-M   'P 1'
#
loop_
_entity.id
_entity.type
_entity.pdbx_description
1 polymer ?
#
loop_
_entity_poly.entity_id
_entity_poly.type
_entity_poly.pdbx_seq_one_letter_code
_entity_poly.pdbx_strand_id
1 'polypeptide(L)'
;MRLEKERWIGEEQMPHVQEEHKMSMKAEEQKCLQEVSAEDETYEEKEETAVDVIKDKAKEDLNLVILSKERVDLDDEIEEEILKLPKRKLKNLRRMTVTELQQKVNLKASSDIILMPQHWSFKRKYSQDKRGIGKLAWKLPDFLKRVGIMKVRQSLRKREDRKSR
;
A
#
# COMPACT_ATOMS: atom_id res chain seq x y z
N MET A 1 -67.56 43.48 1.28
CA MET A 1 -66.89 43.60 2.59
C MET A 1 -66.18 42.34 3.09
N ARG A 2 -66.83 41.24 3.52
CA ARG A 2 -66.07 40.04 3.98
C ARG A 2 -65.55 39.15 2.83
N LEU A 3 -66.36 38.96 1.79
CA LEU A 3 -66.07 38.08 0.65
C LEU A 3 -64.91 38.55 -0.26
N GLU A 4 -64.66 39.86 -0.38
CA GLU A 4 -63.52 40.39 -1.15
C GLU A 4 -62.19 40.10 -0.44
N LYS A 5 -62.21 40.05 0.89
CA LYS A 5 -61.03 39.81 1.72
C LYS A 5 -60.56 38.35 1.69
N GLU A 6 -61.49 37.42 1.46
CA GLU A 6 -61.20 35.99 1.29
C GLU A 6 -60.67 35.68 -0.12
N ARG A 7 -61.12 36.41 -1.14
CA ARG A 7 -60.61 36.29 -2.51
C ARG A 7 -59.15 36.73 -2.64
N TRP A 8 -58.78 37.80 -1.92
CA TRP A 8 -57.42 38.37 -1.93
C TRP A 8 -56.33 37.41 -1.40
N ILE A 9 -56.70 36.44 -0.55
CA ILE A 9 -55.76 35.48 0.05
C ILE A 9 -55.48 34.29 -0.90
N GLY A 10 -56.41 33.96 -1.80
CA GLY A 10 -56.31 32.78 -2.65
C GLY A 10 -55.56 32.97 -3.97
N GLU A 11 -55.78 34.08 -4.67
CA GLU A 11 -55.27 34.27 -6.05
C GLU A 11 -53.86 34.92 -6.11
N GLU A 12 -53.48 35.80 -5.18
CA GLU A 12 -52.15 36.47 -5.21
C GLU A 12 -51.07 35.80 -4.34
N GLN A 13 -51.41 35.18 -3.21
CA GLN A 13 -50.41 34.58 -2.30
C GLN A 13 -49.89 33.21 -2.77
N MET A 14 -50.76 32.41 -3.39
CA MET A 14 -50.41 31.04 -3.80
C MET A 14 -49.31 30.96 -4.89
N PRO A 15 -49.25 31.83 -5.92
CA PRO A 15 -48.12 31.85 -6.86
C PRO A 15 -46.83 32.39 -6.20
N HIS A 16 -46.91 33.37 -5.31
CA HIS A 16 -45.74 33.96 -4.65
C HIS A 16 -45.01 32.94 -3.76
N VAL A 17 -45.74 32.14 -2.98
CA VAL A 17 -45.16 31.07 -2.15
C VAL A 17 -44.54 29.96 -3.02
N GLN A 18 -45.11 29.69 -4.20
CA GLN A 18 -44.52 28.75 -5.17
C GLN A 18 -43.24 29.30 -5.83
N GLU A 19 -43.14 30.62 -6.06
CA GLU A 19 -41.89 31.24 -6.52
C GLU A 19 -40.81 31.25 -5.45
N GLU A 20 -41.15 31.57 -4.19
CA GLU A 20 -40.20 31.48 -3.07
C GLU A 20 -39.65 30.05 -2.90
N HIS A 21 -40.51 29.03 -2.97
CA HIS A 21 -40.05 27.64 -2.90
C HIS A 21 -39.16 27.25 -4.11
N LYS A 22 -39.44 27.75 -5.32
CA LYS A 22 -38.56 27.55 -6.49
C LYS A 22 -37.22 28.26 -6.34
N MET A 23 -37.20 29.45 -5.76
CA MET A 23 -35.97 30.19 -5.47
C MET A 23 -35.15 29.51 -4.37
N SER A 24 -35.81 28.98 -3.32
CA SER A 24 -35.16 28.20 -2.26
C SER A 24 -34.53 26.92 -2.81
N MET A 25 -35.24 26.16 -3.65
CA MET A 25 -34.70 24.95 -4.29
C MET A 25 -33.48 25.27 -5.19
N LYS A 26 -33.55 26.35 -5.99
CA LYS A 26 -32.40 26.79 -6.79
C LYS A 26 -31.23 27.27 -5.94
N ALA A 27 -31.48 27.90 -4.79
CA ALA A 27 -30.43 28.31 -3.86
C ALA A 27 -29.76 27.10 -3.20
N GLU A 28 -30.52 26.06 -2.85
CA GLU A 28 -29.98 24.79 -2.35
C GLU A 28 -29.21 24.01 -3.43
N GLU A 29 -29.71 23.98 -4.68
CA GLU A 29 -29.00 23.40 -5.84
C GLU A 29 -27.67 24.14 -6.09
N GLN A 30 -27.67 25.48 -6.10
CA GLN A 30 -26.45 26.27 -6.25
C GLN A 30 -25.47 26.06 -5.09
N LYS A 31 -25.95 26.01 -3.84
CA LYS A 31 -25.13 25.75 -2.67
C LYS A 31 -24.48 24.36 -2.72
N CYS A 32 -25.23 23.33 -3.11
CA CYS A 32 -24.72 21.97 -3.31
C CYS A 32 -23.65 21.92 -4.40
N LEU A 33 -23.87 22.57 -5.55
CA LEU A 33 -22.86 22.66 -6.62
C LEU A 33 -21.59 23.42 -6.18
N GLN A 34 -21.74 24.43 -5.32
CA GLN A 34 -20.61 25.20 -4.79
C GLN A 34 -19.83 24.43 -3.72
N GLU A 35 -20.50 23.59 -2.92
CA GLU A 35 -19.86 22.66 -1.98
C GLU A 35 -19.11 21.54 -2.72
N VAL A 36 -19.70 20.92 -3.74
CA VAL A 36 -19.01 19.90 -4.57
C VAL A 36 -17.80 20.49 -5.30
N SER A 37 -17.93 21.68 -5.90
CA SER A 37 -16.80 22.36 -6.54
C SER A 37 -15.68 22.70 -5.55
N ALA A 38 -16.01 23.05 -4.29
CA ALA A 38 -15.00 23.29 -3.27
C ALA A 38 -14.33 21.98 -2.80
N GLU A 39 -15.05 20.86 -2.78
CA GLU A 39 -14.46 19.55 -2.49
C GLU A 39 -13.46 19.12 -3.58
N ASP A 40 -13.81 19.31 -4.86
CA ASP A 40 -12.95 19.02 -6.02
C ASP A 40 -11.63 19.82 -6.00
N GLU A 41 -11.68 21.14 -5.78
CA GLU A 41 -10.48 22.00 -5.65
C GLU A 41 -9.57 21.51 -4.51
N THR A 42 -10.13 21.14 -3.36
CA THR A 42 -9.34 20.57 -2.27
C THR A 42 -8.85 19.15 -2.54
N TYR A 43 -9.36 18.46 -3.57
CA TYR A 43 -8.86 17.15 -3.98
C TYR A 43 -7.61 17.31 -4.86
N GLU A 44 -7.61 18.25 -5.81
CA GLU A 44 -6.43 18.54 -6.64
C GLU A 44 -5.24 19.07 -5.81
N GLU A 45 -5.45 20.00 -4.87
CA GLU A 45 -4.36 20.47 -3.97
C GLU A 45 -3.73 19.32 -3.15
N LYS A 46 -4.52 18.31 -2.78
CA LYS A 46 -4.05 17.12 -2.06
C LYS A 46 -3.28 16.16 -2.99
N GLU A 47 -3.65 16.07 -4.27
CA GLU A 47 -2.86 15.31 -5.25
C GLU A 47 -1.55 16.00 -5.59
N GLU A 48 -1.52 17.33 -5.80
CA GLU A 48 -0.27 18.06 -6.05
C GLU A 48 0.73 17.93 -4.89
N THR A 49 0.27 18.16 -3.66
CA THR A 49 1.11 18.00 -2.46
C THR A 49 1.55 16.56 -2.23
N ALA A 50 0.71 15.57 -2.54
CA ALA A 50 1.11 14.15 -2.52
C ALA A 50 2.17 13.83 -3.58
N VAL A 51 2.04 14.39 -4.79
CA VAL A 51 3.00 14.22 -5.90
C VAL A 51 4.37 14.80 -5.55
N ASP A 52 4.45 15.96 -4.90
CA ASP A 52 5.72 16.53 -4.47
C ASP A 52 6.38 15.73 -3.33
N VAL A 53 5.59 15.23 -2.36
CA VAL A 53 6.09 14.28 -1.34
C VAL A 53 6.61 12.98 -1.97
N ILE A 54 6.02 12.52 -3.08
CA ILE A 54 6.51 11.36 -3.85
C ILE A 54 7.82 11.70 -4.57
N LYS A 55 7.94 12.88 -5.20
CA LYS A 55 9.18 13.33 -5.86
C LYS A 55 10.34 13.42 -4.86
N ASP A 56 10.11 13.95 -3.66
CA ASP A 56 11.18 14.12 -2.67
C ASP A 56 11.64 12.79 -2.07
N LYS A 57 10.71 11.88 -1.78
CA LYS A 57 11.07 10.48 -1.41
C LYS A 57 11.85 9.77 -2.51
N ALA A 58 11.47 9.94 -3.77
CA ALA A 58 12.20 9.36 -4.90
C ALA A 58 13.64 9.92 -5.02
N LYS A 59 13.87 11.19 -4.65
CA LYS A 59 15.23 11.77 -4.56
C LYS A 59 16.02 11.17 -3.40
N GLU A 60 15.41 11.01 -2.22
CA GLU A 60 16.06 10.37 -1.07
C GLU A 60 16.42 8.91 -1.36
N ASP A 61 15.51 8.13 -1.96
CA ASP A 61 15.74 6.75 -2.40
C ASP A 61 16.87 6.67 -3.44
N LEU A 62 16.91 7.59 -4.42
CA LEU A 62 18.02 7.68 -5.38
C LEU A 62 19.35 7.99 -4.70
N ASN A 63 19.37 8.88 -3.71
CA ASN A 63 20.58 9.26 -2.99
C ASN A 63 21.09 8.10 -2.11
N LEU A 64 20.18 7.35 -1.47
CA LEU A 64 20.49 6.09 -0.79
C LEU A 64 21.04 5.03 -1.75
N VAL A 65 20.48 4.91 -2.96
CA VAL A 65 21.00 4.01 -4.01
C VAL A 65 22.41 4.43 -4.45
N ILE A 66 22.68 5.72 -4.65
CA ILE A 66 24.01 6.24 -5.02
C ILE A 66 25.03 5.95 -3.91
N LEU A 67 24.73 6.28 -2.65
CA LEU A 67 25.59 5.98 -1.49
C LEU A 67 25.79 4.47 -1.28
N SER A 68 24.79 3.64 -1.61
CA SER A 68 24.96 2.18 -1.58
C SER A 68 25.85 1.68 -2.71
N LYS A 69 25.81 2.35 -3.88
CA LYS A 69 26.60 1.99 -5.05
C LYS A 69 28.08 2.33 -4.85
N GLU A 70 28.38 3.53 -4.37
CA GLU A 70 29.75 3.94 -4.03
C GLU A 70 30.40 3.02 -2.97
N ARG A 71 29.60 2.46 -2.04
CA ARG A 71 30.08 1.41 -1.12
C ARG A 71 30.32 0.07 -1.79
N VAL A 72 29.45 -0.34 -2.72
CA VAL A 72 29.64 -1.58 -3.50
C VAL A 72 30.86 -1.48 -4.39
N ASP A 73 31.10 -0.34 -5.05
CA ASP A 73 32.26 -0.12 -5.91
C ASP A 73 33.59 -0.27 -5.10
N LEU A 74 33.62 0.21 -3.85
CA LEU A 74 34.76 0.02 -2.93
C LEU A 74 34.92 -1.44 -2.44
N ASP A 75 33.81 -2.12 -2.14
CA ASP A 75 33.84 -3.54 -1.76
C ASP A 75 34.31 -4.43 -2.95
N ASP A 76 33.91 -4.08 -4.18
CA ASP A 76 34.30 -4.76 -5.43
C ASP A 76 35.80 -4.59 -5.76
N GLU A 77 36.38 -3.39 -5.57
CA GLU A 77 37.83 -3.17 -5.70
C GLU A 77 38.64 -4.02 -4.68
N ILE A 78 38.14 -4.12 -3.45
CA ILE A 78 38.73 -4.96 -2.39
C ILE A 78 38.60 -6.45 -2.75
N GLU A 79 37.45 -6.91 -3.28
CA GLU A 79 37.29 -8.28 -3.76
C GLU A 79 38.25 -8.61 -4.92
N GLU A 80 38.44 -7.70 -5.86
CA GLU A 80 39.39 -7.84 -6.97
C GLU A 80 40.84 -8.05 -6.49
N GLU A 81 41.30 -7.27 -5.51
CA GLU A 81 42.64 -7.44 -4.93
C GLU A 81 42.76 -8.77 -4.16
N ILE A 82 41.72 -9.13 -3.40
CA ILE A 82 41.64 -10.41 -2.67
C ILE A 82 41.67 -11.62 -3.63
N LEU A 83 41.09 -11.51 -4.82
CA LEU A 83 41.11 -12.55 -5.86
C LEU A 83 42.48 -12.69 -6.55
N LYS A 84 43.26 -11.61 -6.63
CA LYS A 84 44.63 -11.60 -7.18
C LYS A 84 45.65 -12.28 -6.24
N LEU A 85 45.31 -12.48 -4.96
CA LEU A 85 46.18 -13.14 -3.98
C LEU A 85 46.28 -14.68 -4.15
N PRO A 86 47.44 -15.30 -3.86
CA PRO A 86 47.59 -16.74 -3.93
C PRO A 86 46.68 -17.46 -2.91
N LYS A 87 46.08 -18.59 -3.33
CA LYS A 87 45.10 -19.41 -2.57
C LYS A 87 45.46 -19.65 -1.09
N ARG A 88 46.76 -19.74 -0.76
CA ARG A 88 47.25 -19.90 0.63
C ARG A 88 47.02 -18.64 1.48
N LYS A 89 47.30 -17.45 0.95
CA LYS A 89 47.03 -16.16 1.63
C LYS A 89 45.52 -15.95 1.78
N LEU A 90 44.74 -16.19 0.72
CA LEU A 90 43.28 -16.12 0.75
C LEU A 90 42.66 -17.04 1.82
N LYS A 91 43.16 -18.28 1.95
CA LYS A 91 42.72 -19.21 2.99
C LYS A 91 43.06 -18.72 4.40
N ASN A 92 44.18 -18.02 4.58
CA ASN A 92 44.59 -17.46 5.87
C ASN A 92 43.77 -16.21 6.23
N LEU A 93 43.50 -15.33 5.27
CA LEU A 93 42.68 -14.14 5.46
C LEU A 93 41.22 -14.48 5.81
N ARG A 94 40.66 -15.54 5.19
CA ARG A 94 39.29 -16.03 5.46
C ARG A 94 39.17 -16.93 6.70
N ARG A 95 40.25 -17.18 7.44
CA ARG A 95 40.22 -17.97 8.69
C ARG A 95 39.93 -17.05 9.87
N MET A 96 38.77 -17.26 10.49
CA MET A 96 38.42 -16.57 11.74
C MET A 96 39.35 -16.98 12.88
N THR A 97 39.64 -16.05 13.78
CA THR A 97 40.39 -16.33 15.01
C THR A 97 39.54 -17.09 16.06
N VAL A 98 40.18 -17.65 17.08
CA VAL A 98 39.49 -18.39 18.15
C VAL A 98 38.57 -17.48 18.97
N THR A 99 38.96 -16.23 19.18
CA THR A 99 38.17 -15.22 19.89
C THR A 99 36.92 -14.82 19.11
N GLU A 100 37.03 -14.59 17.78
CA GLU A 100 35.87 -14.37 16.91
C GLU A 100 34.89 -15.55 16.91
N LEU A 101 35.40 -16.78 16.94
CA LEU A 101 34.58 -17.99 17.05
C LEU A 101 33.80 -18.03 18.36
N GLN A 102 34.47 -17.79 19.50
CA GLN A 102 33.83 -17.71 20.82
C GLN A 102 32.76 -16.62 20.87
N GLN A 103 33.08 -15.40 20.39
CA GLN A 103 32.12 -14.30 20.32
C GLN A 103 30.90 -14.64 19.45
N LYS A 104 31.11 -15.25 18.27
CA LYS A 104 30.01 -15.67 17.38
C LYS A 104 29.14 -16.78 17.96
N VAL A 105 29.71 -17.67 18.78
CA VAL A 105 28.94 -18.70 19.51
C VAL A 105 28.10 -18.06 20.61
N ASN A 106 28.69 -17.18 21.43
CA ASN A 106 27.99 -16.49 22.51
C ASN A 106 26.82 -15.65 22.00
N LEU A 107 27.02 -14.91 20.88
CA LEU A 107 25.95 -14.16 20.23
C LEU A 107 24.82 -15.08 19.71
N LYS A 108 25.15 -16.22 19.09
CA LYS A 108 24.15 -17.19 18.63
C LYS A 108 23.41 -17.94 19.75
N ALA A 109 23.98 -17.97 20.96
CA ALA A 109 23.38 -18.59 22.13
C ALA A 109 22.51 -17.62 22.95
N SER A 110 22.47 -16.33 22.60
CA SER A 110 21.61 -15.34 23.25
C SER A 110 20.13 -15.61 22.98
N SER A 111 19.28 -15.47 24.00
CA SER A 111 17.86 -15.83 23.96
C SER A 111 17.04 -15.03 22.95
N ASP A 112 17.42 -13.79 22.67
CA ASP A 112 16.63 -12.83 21.90
C ASP A 112 17.07 -12.69 20.43
N ILE A 113 17.94 -13.58 19.93
CA ILE A 113 18.53 -13.47 18.59
C ILE A 113 17.93 -14.52 17.62
N ILE A 114 17.34 -14.04 16.53
CA ILE A 114 16.88 -14.88 15.42
C ILE A 114 18.09 -15.36 14.61
N LEU A 115 18.21 -16.69 14.45
CA LEU A 115 19.32 -17.31 13.72
C LEU A 115 19.17 -17.13 12.20
N MET A 116 20.32 -17.05 11.50
CA MET A 116 20.39 -16.98 10.04
C MET A 116 19.65 -18.16 9.39
N PRO A 117 18.71 -17.92 8.44
CA PRO A 117 17.95 -18.99 7.79
C PRO A 117 18.84 -20.01 7.05
N GLN A 118 18.55 -21.30 7.21
CA GLN A 118 19.35 -22.40 6.64
C GLN A 118 19.57 -22.27 5.11
N HIS A 119 18.56 -21.78 4.39
CA HIS A 119 18.59 -21.64 2.93
C HIS A 119 19.56 -20.54 2.44
N TRP A 120 20.05 -19.66 3.32
CA TRP A 120 21.03 -18.62 2.95
C TRP A 120 22.36 -19.22 2.44
N SER A 121 22.73 -20.40 2.96
CA SER A 121 23.90 -21.16 2.50
C SER A 121 23.66 -21.98 1.23
N PHE A 122 22.44 -22.04 0.69
CA PHE A 122 22.10 -22.91 -0.42
C PHE A 122 22.35 -22.24 -1.77
N LYS A 123 22.97 -22.97 -2.70
CA LYS A 123 23.17 -22.51 -4.09
C LYS A 123 21.87 -22.41 -4.91
N ARG A 124 20.76 -22.97 -4.41
CA ARG A 124 19.43 -22.96 -5.04
C ARG A 124 18.61 -21.78 -4.52
N LYS A 125 17.84 -21.11 -5.38
CA LYS A 125 16.97 -20.00 -4.96
C LYS A 125 15.86 -20.52 -4.02
N TYR A 126 15.49 -19.71 -3.02
CA TYR A 126 14.63 -20.03 -1.87
C TYR A 126 13.45 -21.01 -2.14
N SER A 127 12.60 -20.72 -3.13
CA SER A 127 11.37 -21.49 -3.38
C SER A 127 11.53 -22.67 -4.35
N GLN A 128 12.70 -22.88 -4.96
CA GLN A 128 12.85 -23.78 -6.11
C GLN A 128 12.68 -25.27 -5.75
N ASP A 129 12.88 -25.62 -4.48
CA ASP A 129 12.69 -26.95 -3.89
C ASP A 129 11.20 -27.32 -3.67
N LYS A 130 10.29 -26.36 -3.86
CA LYS A 130 8.84 -26.55 -3.74
C LYS A 130 8.12 -26.48 -5.08
N ARG A 131 8.85 -26.42 -6.20
CA ARG A 131 8.28 -26.58 -7.56
C ARG A 131 7.65 -27.97 -7.68
N GLY A 132 6.42 -28.03 -8.21
CA GLY A 132 5.64 -29.26 -8.34
C GLY A 132 4.76 -29.61 -7.14
N ILE A 133 5.03 -29.08 -5.94
CA ILE A 133 4.14 -29.26 -4.77
C ILE A 133 3.18 -28.07 -4.70
N GLY A 134 1.96 -28.27 -5.21
CA GLY A 134 0.91 -27.25 -5.17
C GLY A 134 0.52 -26.87 -3.74
N LYS A 135 0.64 -25.59 -3.39
CA LYS A 135 0.06 -25.06 -2.15
C LYS A 135 -1.46 -25.21 -2.21
N LEU A 136 -2.08 -25.61 -1.10
CA LEU A 136 -3.54 -25.60 -0.98
C LEU A 136 -4.09 -24.19 -1.18
N ALA A 137 -5.28 -24.08 -1.75
CA ALA A 137 -6.01 -22.81 -1.81
C ALA A 137 -6.25 -22.27 -0.40
N TRP A 138 -6.21 -20.94 -0.27
CA TRP A 138 -6.41 -20.24 1.01
C TRP A 138 -7.77 -20.60 1.64
N LYS A 139 -7.74 -21.07 2.88
CA LYS A 139 -8.94 -21.34 3.68
C LYS A 139 -9.10 -20.21 4.69
N LEU A 140 -10.31 -19.64 4.77
CA LEU A 140 -10.60 -18.64 5.80
C LEU A 140 -10.62 -19.30 7.19
N PRO A 141 -10.06 -18.64 8.23
CA PRO A 141 -10.25 -19.03 9.62
C PRO A 141 -11.72 -19.18 10.00
N ASP A 142 -12.03 -20.10 10.92
CA ASP A 142 -13.41 -20.53 11.17
C ASP A 142 -14.35 -19.41 11.63
N PHE A 143 -13.84 -18.41 12.36
CA PHE A 143 -14.65 -17.26 12.80
C PHE A 143 -15.11 -16.38 11.62
N LEU A 144 -14.26 -16.15 10.62
CA LEU A 144 -14.65 -15.44 9.39
C LEU A 144 -15.54 -16.31 8.49
N LYS A 145 -15.33 -17.63 8.51
CA LYS A 145 -16.15 -18.59 7.75
C LYS A 145 -17.60 -18.64 8.26
N ARG A 146 -17.82 -18.48 9.58
CA ARG A 146 -19.17 -18.40 10.18
C ARG A 146 -19.99 -17.23 9.66
N VAL A 147 -19.36 -16.08 9.34
CA VAL A 147 -20.02 -14.91 8.73
C VAL A 147 -20.63 -15.24 7.34
N GLY A 148 -20.23 -16.34 6.72
CA GLY A 148 -20.82 -16.79 5.44
C GLY A 148 -20.31 -16.04 4.21
N ILE A 149 -19.34 -15.11 4.36
CA ILE A 149 -18.76 -14.28 3.30
C ILE A 149 -18.28 -15.10 2.08
N MET A 150 -17.79 -16.33 2.30
CA MET A 150 -17.40 -17.25 1.21
C MET A 150 -18.60 -17.66 0.34
N LYS A 151 -19.75 -17.97 0.94
CA LYS A 151 -20.97 -18.37 0.22
C LYS A 151 -21.49 -17.21 -0.63
N VAL A 152 -21.53 -16.00 -0.05
CA VAL A 152 -21.97 -14.77 -0.74
C VAL A 152 -21.06 -14.49 -1.94
N ARG A 153 -19.74 -14.40 -1.74
CA ARG A 153 -18.78 -14.17 -2.84
C ARG A 153 -18.83 -15.24 -3.92
N GLN A 154 -18.97 -16.52 -3.55
CA GLN A 154 -19.10 -17.60 -4.53
C GLN A 154 -20.43 -17.51 -5.32
N SER A 155 -21.51 -17.01 -4.73
CA SER A 155 -22.78 -16.79 -5.43
C SER A 155 -22.73 -15.61 -6.41
N LEU A 156 -21.98 -14.55 -6.10
CA LEU A 156 -21.77 -13.40 -6.98
C LEU A 156 -20.91 -13.79 -8.19
N ARG A 157 -19.75 -14.43 -7.98
CA ARG A 157 -18.89 -14.90 -9.07
C ARG A 157 -19.64 -15.83 -10.04
N LYS A 158 -20.45 -16.77 -9.54
CA LYS A 158 -21.30 -17.64 -10.39
C LYS A 158 -22.35 -16.88 -11.22
N ARG A 159 -22.75 -15.66 -10.83
CA ARG A 159 -23.64 -14.79 -11.62
C ARG A 159 -22.86 -14.01 -12.67
N GLU A 160 -21.67 -13.53 -12.32
CA GLU A 160 -20.73 -12.85 -13.22
C GLU A 160 -20.24 -13.77 -14.34
N ASP A 161 -19.74 -14.98 -14.00
CA ASP A 161 -19.27 -16.00 -14.96
C ASP A 161 -20.34 -16.42 -15.98
N ARG A 162 -21.63 -16.24 -15.64
CA ARG A 162 -22.80 -16.53 -16.49
C ARG A 162 -23.29 -15.29 -17.27
N LYS A 163 -22.81 -14.10 -16.95
CA LYS A 163 -23.10 -12.84 -17.66
C LYS A 163 -22.00 -12.50 -18.67
N SER A 164 -20.78 -12.98 -18.44
CA SER A 164 -19.63 -12.84 -19.35
C SER A 164 -19.56 -13.94 -20.43
N ARG A 165 -20.65 -14.68 -20.65
CA ARG A 165 -20.71 -15.88 -21.51
C ARG A 165 -22.04 -15.94 -22.23
#